data_AF-A0A7J7DU31-F1
#
_entry.id   AF-A0A7J7DU31-F1
#
_cell.length_a   1.000
_cell.length_b   1.000
_cell.length_c   1.000
_cell.angle_alpha   90.00
_cell.angle_beta   90.00
_cell.angle_gamma   90.00
#
_symmetry.space_group_name_H-M   'P 1'
#
loop_
_entity.id
_entity.type
_entity.pdbx_description
1 polymer ?
#
loop_
_entity_poly.entity_id
_entity_poly.type
_entity_poly.pdbx_seq_one_letter_code
_entity_poly.pdbx_strand_id
1 'polypeptide(L)' 'MDLRFQSSVVAALQEAAEAYLVGLFEDTNLCAIHAKRVTIMPKDIQLARRIRVKAIVERTEFGMFKALMVVGVLGTDD' A
#
# COMPACT_ATOMS: atom_id res chain seq x y z
N MET A 1 -23.96 9.49 -15.86
CA MET A 1 -23.98 8.39 -14.88
C MET A 1 -23.16 8.85 -13.69
N ASP A 2 -23.78 8.91 -12.51
CA ASP A 2 -23.16 9.46 -11.30
C ASP A 2 -22.77 8.30 -10.39
N LEU A 3 -21.47 8.09 -10.18
CA LEU A 3 -20.93 7.02 -9.33
C LEU A 3 -20.99 7.48 -7.88
N ARG A 4 -21.81 6.82 -7.06
CA ARG A 4 -21.88 7.08 -5.61
C ARG A 4 -21.12 6.00 -4.85
N PHE A 5 -20.02 6.42 -4.22
CA PHE A 5 -19.26 5.56 -3.32
C PHE A 5 -19.74 5.76 -1.88
N GLN A 6 -19.79 4.66 -1.13
CA GLN A 6 -19.96 4.74 0.32
C GLN A 6 -18.70 5.36 0.95
N SER A 7 -18.87 6.17 2.00
CA SER A 7 -17.73 6.81 2.68
C SER A 7 -16.69 5.80 3.20
N SER A 8 -17.14 4.62 3.63
CA SER A 8 -16.28 3.51 4.07
C SER A 8 -15.38 2.95 2.95
N VAL A 9 -15.86 2.94 1.70
CA VAL A 9 -15.08 2.47 0.55
C VAL A 9 -13.93 3.43 0.26
N VAL A 10 -14.19 4.73 0.36
CA VAL A 10 -13.15 5.76 0.19
C VAL A 10 -12.10 5.65 1.30
N ALA A 11 -12.52 5.43 2.54
CA ALA A 11 -11.61 5.22 3.67
C ALA A 11 -10.73 3.97 3.49
N ALA A 12 -11.32 2.84 3.08
CA ALA A 12 -10.58 1.61 2.82
C ALA A 12 -9.56 1.78 1.67
N LEU A 13 -9.91 2.51 0.62
CA LEU A 13 -9.00 2.80 -0.48
C LEU A 13 -7.84 3.69 -0.03
N GLN A 14 -8.09 4.67 0.84
CA GLN A 14 -7.04 5.50 1.42
C GLN A 14 -6.09 4.65 2.26
N GLU A 15 -6.60 3.81 3.17
CA GLU A 15 -5.74 2.96 4.03
C GLU A 15 -4.90 1.99 3.19
N ALA A 16 -5.47 1.40 2.15
CA ALA A 16 -4.73 0.55 1.22
C ALA A 16 -3.66 1.34 0.44
N ALA A 17 -3.97 2.55 -0.01
CA ALA A 17 -3.02 3.41 -0.72
C ALA A 17 -1.87 3.87 0.19
N GLU A 18 -2.15 4.25 1.43
CA GLU A 18 -1.14 4.63 2.42
C GLU A 18 -0.23 3.46 2.76
N ALA A 19 -0.79 2.27 3.03
CA ALA A 19 0.00 1.07 3.30
C ALA A 19 0.94 0.73 2.12
N TYR A 20 0.45 0.85 0.89
CA TYR A 20 1.25 0.64 -0.31
C TYR A 20 2.37 1.69 -0.43
N LEU A 21 2.05 2.98 -0.26
CA LEU A 21 3.00 4.07 -0.42
C LEU A 21 4.07 4.05 0.67
N VAL A 22 3.69 3.83 1.93
CA VAL A 22 4.63 3.71 3.06
C VAL A 22 5.63 2.60 2.79
N GLY A 23 5.14 1.41 2.45
CA GLY A 23 6.03 0.31 2.10
C GLY A 23 6.91 0.63 0.89
N LEU A 24 6.38 1.25 -0.17
CA LEU A 24 7.15 1.61 -1.36
C LEU A 24 8.26 2.61 -1.04
N PHE A 25 8.01 3.58 -0.16
CA PHE A 25 9.01 4.55 0.26
C PHE A 25 10.09 3.94 1.16
N GLU A 26 9.77 2.92 1.97
CA GLU A 26 10.78 2.15 2.72
C GLU A 26 11.79 1.49 1.76
N ASP A 27 11.31 0.77 0.73
CA ASP A 27 12.18 0.16 -0.29
C ASP A 27 12.97 1.20 -1.08
N THR A 28 12.33 2.33 -1.40
CA THR A 28 12.97 3.45 -2.12
C THR A 28 14.09 4.06 -1.29
N ASN A 29 13.87 4.22 0.02
CA ASN A 29 14.88 4.73 0.95
C ASN A 29 16.08 3.77 1.02
N LEU A 30 15.84 2.45 1.08
CA LEU A 30 16.92 1.45 1.01
C LEU A 30 17.72 1.55 -0.30
N CYS A 31 17.07 1.79 -1.43
CA CYS A 31 17.75 2.01 -2.72
C CYS A 31 18.59 3.30 -2.72
N ALA A 32 18.11 4.38 -2.09
CA ALA A 32 18.87 5.62 -1.95
C ALA A 32 20.12 5.42 -1.07
N ILE A 33 19.97 4.75 0.07
CA ILE A 33 21.07 4.43 1.01
C ILE A 33 22.10 3.52 0.33
N HIS A 34 21.65 2.52 -0.43
CA HIS A 34 22.54 1.64 -1.21
C HIS A 34 23.42 2.45 -2.19
N ALA A 35 22.90 3.53 -2.74
CA ALA A 35 23.63 4.47 -3.59
C ALA A 35 24.35 5.60 -2.80
N LYS A 36 24.54 5.46 -1.49
CA LYS A 36 25.18 6.44 -0.58
C LYS A 36 24.52 7.82 -0.57
N ARG A 37 23.19 7.88 -0.75
CA ARG A 37 22.40 9.12 -0.71
C ARG A 37 21.34 9.03 0.39
N VAL A 38 20.99 10.19 0.95
CA VAL A 38 19.88 10.33 1.92
C VAL A 38 18.62 10.89 1.25
N THR A 39 18.77 11.58 0.13
CA THR A 39 17.66 12.11 -0.67
C THR A 39 17.17 11.06 -1.66
N ILE A 40 15.88 10.72 -1.56
CA ILE A 40 15.19 9.86 -2.53
C ILE A 40 15.06 10.57 -3.88
N MET A 41 15.27 9.83 -4.97
CA MET A 41 15.14 10.32 -6.33
C MET A 41 14.20 9.43 -7.14
N PRO A 42 13.59 9.92 -8.24
CA PRO A 42 12.68 9.13 -9.07
C PRO A 42 13.28 7.79 -9.56
N LYS A 43 14.60 7.74 -9.79
CA LYS A 43 15.32 6.51 -10.16
C LYS A 43 15.30 5.44 -9.06
N ASP A 44 15.27 5.83 -7.79
CA ASP A 44 15.21 4.90 -6.66
C ASP A 44 13.81 4.27 -6.57
N ILE A 45 12.76 5.05 -6.86
CA ILE A 45 11.37 4.57 -6.92
C ILE A 45 11.20 3.60 -8.08
N GLN A 46 11.74 3.94 -9.26
CA GLN A 46 11.70 3.07 -10.43
C GLN A 46 12.40 1.72 -10.15
N LEU A 47 13.55 1.76 -9.49
CA LEU A 47 14.28 0.56 -9.09
C LEU A 47 13.51 -0.25 -8.04
N ALA A 48 13.04 0.39 -6.98
CA ALA A 48 12.24 -0.23 -5.92
C ALA A 48 11.00 -0.92 -6.50
N ARG A 49 10.23 -0.24 -7.38
CA ARG A 49 9.08 -0.85 -8.06
C ARG A 49 9.47 -2.07 -8.89
N ARG A 50 10.58 -2.00 -9.64
CA ARG A 50 11.06 -3.10 -10.48
C ARG A 50 11.47 -4.33 -9.66
N ILE A 51 12.04 -4.13 -8.48
CA ILE A 51 12.41 -5.20 -7.54
C ILE A 51 11.17 -5.75 -6.84
N ARG A 52 10.28 -4.86 -6.38
CA ARG A 52 9.10 -5.21 -5.57
C ARG A 52 8.07 -6.05 -6.32
N VAL A 53 7.92 -5.90 -7.65
CA VAL A 53 7.06 -6.77 -8.49
C VAL A 53 7.39 -8.26 -8.32
N LYS A 54 8.61 -8.60 -7.88
CA LYS A 54 9.02 -9.97 -7.59
C LYS A 54 8.59 -10.51 -6.21
N ALA A 55 8.12 -9.64 -5.29
CA ALA A 55 7.92 -9.94 -3.87
C ALA A 55 6.49 -9.68 -3.34
N ILE A 56 5.55 -9.23 -4.19
CA ILE A 56 4.20 -8.78 -3.75
C ILE A 56 3.30 -9.93 -3.27
N VAL A 57 3.71 -11.20 -3.39
CA VAL A 57 2.84 -12.33 -3.03
C VAL A 57 2.67 -12.51 -1.51
N GLU A 58 3.56 -11.98 -0.66
CA GLU A 58 3.55 -12.35 0.78
C GLU A 58 3.17 -11.22 1.76
N ARG A 59 3.10 -9.95 1.34
CA ARG A 59 2.94 -8.81 2.28
C ARG A 59 1.53 -8.20 2.33
N THR A 60 0.59 -8.71 1.54
CA THR A 60 -0.79 -8.20 1.47
C THR A 60 -1.71 -8.71 2.59
N GLU A 61 -1.27 -9.66 3.41
CA GLU A 61 -2.13 -10.24 4.45
C GLU A 61 -2.44 -9.21 5.55
N PHE A 62 -1.44 -8.49 6.08
CA PHE A 62 -1.66 -7.68 7.30
C PHE A 62 -2.54 -6.42 7.10
N GLY A 63 -2.51 -5.78 5.92
CA GLY A 63 -3.31 -4.59 5.64
C GLY A 63 -4.74 -4.90 5.19
N MET A 64 -4.91 -5.98 4.40
CA MET A 64 -6.23 -6.36 3.89
C MET A 64 -7.13 -6.92 5.00
N PHE A 65 -6.58 -7.60 6.00
CA PHE A 65 -7.33 -8.01 7.20
C PHE A 65 -7.91 -6.82 7.98
N LYS A 66 -7.21 -5.67 7.97
CA LYS A 66 -7.67 -4.46 8.66
C LYS A 66 -8.75 -3.72 7.88
N ALA A 67 -8.60 -3.59 6.56
CA ALA A 67 -9.64 -3.03 5.70
C ALA A 67 -10.93 -3.88 5.69
N LEU A 68 -10.80 -5.22 5.77
CA LEU A 68 -11.95 -6.13 5.90
C LEU A 68 -12.62 -6.06 7.29
N MET A 69 -11.88 -5.70 8.36
CA MET A 69 -12.48 -5.45 9.68
C MET A 69 -13.13 -4.06 9.80
N VAL A 70 -12.59 -3.04 9.13
CA VAL A 70 -13.15 -1.67 9.15
C VAL A 70 -14.39 -1.56 8.26
N VAL A 71 -14.43 -2.31 7.15
CA VAL A 71 -15.62 -2.46 6.32
C VAL A 71 -16.27 -3.79 6.72
N GLY A 72 -17.17 -3.78 7.69
CA GLY A 72 -17.89 -4.98 8.13
C GLY A 72 -18.63 -5.69 6.97
N VAL A 73 -17.92 -6.58 6.26
CA VAL A 73 -18.46 -7.59 5.34
C VAL A 73 -18.35 -8.98 5.98
N LEU A 74 -18.40 -9.03 7.30
CA LEU A 74 -19.02 -10.14 8.01
C LEU A 74 -20.19 -9.51 8.75
N GLY A 75 -21.36 -9.60 8.14
CA GLY A 75 -22.57 -9.71 8.95
C GLY A 75 -22.38 -10.93 9.84
N THR A 76 -22.08 -10.72 11.11
CA THR A 76 -22.78 -11.48 12.14
C THR A 76 -24.18 -10.89 12.18
N ASP A 77 -25.02 -11.34 11.23
CA ASP A 77 -26.44 -11.46 11.50
C ASP A 77 -26.57 -12.71 12.39
N ASP A 78 -26.28 -12.51 13.69
CA ASP A 78 -26.73 -13.26 14.88
C ASP A 78 -26.09 -12.64 16.14
#